data_AF-A0A1I2EZE8-F1
#
_entry.id   AF-A0A1I2EZE8-F1
#
_cell.length_a   1.000
_cell.length_b   1.000
_cell.length_c   1.000
_cell.angle_alpha   90.00
_cell.angle_beta   90.00
_cell.angle_gamma   90.00
#
_symmetry.space_group_name_H-M   'P 1'
#
loop_
_entity.id
_entity.type
_entity.pdbx_description
1 polymer ?
#
loop_
_entity_poly.entity_id
_entity_poly.type
_entity_poly.pdbx_seq_one_letter_code
_entity_poly.pdbx_strand_id
1 'polypeptide(L)'
;MLTRTVLTFASLLLTPALIACDSKPEPGDETGDIHASEGTDGTDGTEGTSTASPEDPTEGTAGESETGTDGEVPGTTTEAAEETPCTPEIVGDARACEGGTQFCATDFGHLDPKFFWGPCLAAPVCQPGEEQGCLTCELRADGEPEWVDYCDDGGTTTPLVFNFGADPVRYHSTAASFDLGPACGATDWPTATTPWLAFDRDGSGAIEAGRELFGSATVLRSGGLADNGFTALAELDQDRDGKISASDPGFARLLLWADHDADRRSTSWELTPVTSAGIVAIGLTYRNDARCDGRSNCEIERAAFTYRDALGRERVGEVIDVHLSCQ
;
A
#
# COMPACT_ATOMS: atom_id res chain seq x y z
N MET A 1 66.33 31.41 -44.15
CA MET A 1 66.23 31.78 -42.72
C MET A 1 64.76 32.03 -42.44
N LEU A 2 64.15 31.16 -41.63
CA LEU A 2 62.73 31.21 -41.26
C LEU A 2 62.50 32.36 -40.25
N THR A 3 61.46 33.16 -40.46
CA THR A 3 60.95 34.08 -39.44
C THR A 3 59.48 33.80 -39.19
N ARG A 4 59.18 33.56 -37.91
CA ARG A 4 57.89 33.21 -37.31
C ARG A 4 56.85 34.34 -37.46
N THR A 5 55.60 33.97 -37.69
CA THR A 5 54.43 34.81 -37.40
C THR A 5 53.61 34.11 -36.32
N VAL A 6 53.45 34.77 -35.18
CA VAL A 6 52.58 34.38 -34.06
C VAL A 6 51.25 35.12 -34.26
N LEU A 7 50.13 34.39 -34.30
CA LEU A 7 48.77 34.95 -34.19
C LEU A 7 48.27 34.69 -32.77
N THR A 8 47.91 35.76 -32.05
CA THR A 8 47.28 35.68 -30.74
C THR A 8 45.83 36.17 -30.83
N PHE A 9 44.95 35.43 -30.19
CA PHE A 9 43.50 35.56 -30.07
C PHE A 9 43.03 36.93 -29.54
N ALA A 10 41.95 37.44 -30.12
CA ALA A 10 41.11 38.48 -29.53
C ALA A 10 39.83 37.82 -28.95
N SER A 11 39.63 37.99 -27.65
CA SER A 11 38.46 37.58 -26.88
C SER A 11 37.45 38.73 -26.89
N LEU A 12 36.19 38.46 -27.25
CA LEU A 12 35.07 39.41 -27.10
C LEU A 12 34.05 38.79 -26.15
N LEU A 13 33.94 39.37 -24.96
CA LEU A 13 32.89 39.09 -23.97
C LEU A 13 31.66 39.93 -24.31
N LEU A 14 30.49 39.29 -24.42
CA LEU A 14 29.19 39.95 -24.51
C LEU A 14 28.52 39.93 -23.13
N THR A 15 28.15 41.10 -22.64
CA THR A 15 27.40 41.35 -21.40
C THR A 15 25.90 41.05 -21.57
N PRO A 16 25.19 40.56 -20.53
CA PRO A 16 23.74 40.45 -20.53
C PRO A 16 23.06 41.77 -20.14
N ALA A 17 21.93 42.06 -20.79
CA ALA A 17 21.06 43.21 -20.47
C ALA A 17 20.08 42.85 -19.34
N LEU A 18 20.06 43.66 -18.29
CA LEU A 18 19.05 43.71 -17.24
C LEU A 18 17.90 44.63 -17.69
N ILE A 19 16.66 44.15 -17.60
CA ILE A 19 15.44 44.97 -17.71
C ILE A 19 14.90 45.17 -16.29
N ALA A 20 14.79 46.44 -15.89
CA ALA A 20 14.16 46.89 -14.66
C ALA A 20 12.72 47.33 -14.93
N CYS A 21 11.79 46.94 -14.06
CA CYS A 21 10.49 47.59 -13.90
C CYS A 21 10.43 48.14 -12.47
N ASP A 22 10.36 49.47 -12.34
CA ASP A 22 10.08 50.20 -11.11
C ASP A 22 8.83 51.08 -11.35
N SER A 23 7.91 51.07 -10.38
CA SER A 23 6.72 51.95 -10.31
C SER A 23 6.23 52.02 -8.85
N LYS A 24 6.97 52.80 -8.06
CA LYS A 24 6.60 53.60 -6.87
C LYS A 24 5.14 53.59 -6.34
N PRO A 25 4.94 53.53 -5.00
CA PRO A 25 3.68 53.81 -4.30
C PRO A 25 3.66 55.21 -3.61
N GLU A 26 2.47 55.78 -3.35
CA GLU A 26 2.24 56.98 -2.51
C GLU A 26 0.90 56.86 -1.73
N PRO A 27 0.71 57.59 -0.61
CA PRO A 27 0.02 57.08 0.60
C PRO A 27 -1.13 57.96 1.17
N GLY A 28 -1.69 57.51 2.30
CA GLY A 28 -2.50 58.26 3.29
C GLY A 28 -3.81 57.53 3.65
N ASP A 29 -4.37 57.58 4.85
CA ASP A 29 -4.05 58.04 6.21
C ASP A 29 -5.28 57.55 7.04
N GLU A 30 -5.09 56.99 8.23
CA GLU A 30 -5.88 57.29 9.44
C GLU A 30 -5.53 56.38 10.63
N THR A 31 -5.55 57.04 11.77
CA THR A 31 -4.95 56.76 13.07
C THR A 31 -5.80 55.91 14.01
N GLY A 32 -5.16 55.21 14.96
CA GLY A 32 -5.82 54.62 16.13
C GLY A 32 -4.83 54.07 17.16
N ASP A 33 -4.67 54.80 18.25
CA ASP A 33 -3.68 54.67 19.33
C ASP A 33 -3.96 53.56 20.39
N ILE A 34 -2.88 53.22 21.12
CA ILE A 34 -2.74 52.77 22.54
C ILE A 34 -3.34 51.44 23.05
N HIS A 35 -2.48 50.50 23.47
CA HIS A 35 -2.09 50.34 24.90
C HIS A 35 -0.92 49.34 25.08
N ALA A 36 0.07 49.76 25.85
CA ALA A 36 1.17 48.94 26.36
C ALA A 36 0.81 48.41 27.76
N SER A 37 1.36 47.25 28.14
CA SER A 37 1.68 46.97 29.54
C SER A 37 2.81 45.95 29.65
N GLU A 38 3.94 46.43 30.15
CA GLU A 38 5.03 45.66 30.75
C GLU A 38 4.63 45.11 32.14
N GLY A 39 5.37 44.12 32.61
CA GLY A 39 5.44 43.65 34.00
C GLY A 39 6.00 42.21 34.04
N THR A 40 7.32 41.97 34.06
CA THR A 40 8.29 41.97 35.17
C THR A 40 7.99 41.04 36.35
N ASP A 41 8.89 40.06 36.50
CA ASP A 41 9.65 39.68 37.71
C ASP A 41 9.16 38.58 38.69
N GLY A 42 10.15 37.81 39.20
CA GLY A 42 10.11 36.96 40.40
C GLY A 42 10.03 35.45 40.13
N THR A 43 11.14 34.70 39.91
CA THR A 43 12.13 34.13 40.84
C THR A 43 11.67 33.01 41.78
N ASP A 44 12.43 31.91 41.69
CA ASP A 44 13.01 31.09 42.78
C ASP A 44 12.34 29.80 43.28
N GLY A 45 13.21 28.79 43.46
CA GLY A 45 13.09 27.67 44.39
C GLY A 45 12.15 26.52 43.99
N THR A 46 12.47 25.24 44.12
CA THR A 46 13.49 24.54 44.92
C THR A 46 13.52 23.07 44.50
N GLU A 47 14.70 22.45 44.62
CA GLU A 47 14.90 21.00 44.64
C GLU A 47 14.20 20.34 45.84
N GLY A 48 13.78 19.08 45.69
CA GLY A 48 13.17 18.30 46.76
C GLY A 48 13.08 16.81 46.40
N THR A 49 14.18 16.10 46.64
CA THR A 49 14.36 14.65 46.63
C THR A 49 13.40 13.91 47.60
N SER A 50 13.21 12.60 47.32
CA SER A 50 13.15 11.49 48.29
C SER A 50 11.82 10.71 48.28
N THR A 51 11.81 9.53 47.65
CA THR A 51 11.86 8.17 48.24
C THR A 51 10.57 7.69 48.91
N ALA A 52 10.07 6.52 48.47
CA ALA A 52 9.96 5.30 49.28
C ALA A 52 9.01 4.27 48.61
N SER A 53 9.57 3.13 48.17
CA SER A 53 8.97 1.82 48.40
C SER A 53 9.20 1.45 49.88
N PRO A 54 8.32 0.64 50.51
CA PRO A 54 8.63 -0.79 50.71
C PRO A 54 7.35 -1.69 50.66
N GLU A 55 7.37 -2.86 50.05
CA GLU A 55 7.72 -4.21 50.58
C GLU A 55 6.48 -5.12 50.71
N ASP A 56 6.57 -6.25 50.02
CA ASP A 56 5.93 -7.54 50.33
C ASP A 56 6.57 -8.12 51.60
N PRO A 57 5.87 -8.93 52.44
CA PRO A 57 6.17 -10.37 52.37
C PRO A 57 5.03 -11.36 52.75
N THR A 58 5.09 -12.52 52.08
CA THR A 58 5.15 -13.92 52.61
C THR A 58 3.89 -14.80 52.82
N GLU A 59 3.93 -15.91 52.06
CA GLU A 59 3.91 -17.35 52.44
C GLU A 59 2.69 -18.07 53.06
N GLY A 60 2.48 -19.29 52.52
CA GLY A 60 1.94 -20.48 53.19
C GLY A 60 0.57 -20.92 52.65
N THR A 61 0.27 -22.19 52.31
CA THR A 61 0.94 -23.47 52.57
C THR A 61 0.28 -24.54 51.66
N ALA A 62 1.04 -25.55 51.24
CA ALA A 62 0.55 -26.77 50.60
C ALA A 62 -0.02 -27.77 51.62
N GLY A 63 -0.98 -28.60 51.21
CA GLY A 63 -1.47 -29.75 51.98
C GLY A 63 -2.19 -30.76 51.06
N GLU A 64 -1.70 -31.99 51.03
CA GLU A 64 -2.16 -33.13 50.23
C GLU A 64 -3.33 -33.91 50.86
N SER A 65 -4.03 -34.64 49.97
CA SER A 65 -4.56 -36.02 50.09
C SER A 65 -5.91 -36.38 50.74
N GLU A 66 -6.77 -36.89 49.83
CA GLU A 66 -7.68 -38.06 49.85
C GLU A 66 -8.86 -38.15 50.85
N THR A 67 -10.09 -38.28 50.31
CA THR A 67 -10.83 -39.56 50.11
C THR A 67 -12.28 -39.26 49.72
N GLY A 68 -12.85 -40.09 48.84
CA GLY A 68 -14.05 -39.79 48.06
C GLY A 68 -15.40 -40.04 48.72
N THR A 69 -16.45 -39.76 47.94
CA THR A 69 -17.76 -40.43 48.02
C THR A 69 -18.46 -40.29 46.68
N ASP A 70 -19.07 -41.39 46.26
CA ASP A 70 -19.80 -41.60 45.02
C ASP A 70 -21.00 -40.66 44.88
N GLY A 71 -21.11 -40.06 43.71
CA GLY A 71 -22.28 -39.30 43.27
C GLY A 71 -22.52 -39.55 41.79
N GLU A 72 -23.30 -40.58 41.50
CA GLU A 72 -23.87 -40.92 40.20
C GLU A 72 -24.55 -39.68 39.58
N VAL A 73 -23.86 -38.99 38.67
CA VAL A 73 -24.48 -37.98 37.80
C VAL A 73 -25.09 -38.74 36.63
N PRO A 74 -26.41 -38.68 36.42
CA PRO A 74 -27.02 -39.36 35.30
C PRO A 74 -26.43 -38.77 34.02
N GLY A 75 -25.78 -39.65 33.25
CA GLY A 75 -25.24 -39.32 31.94
C GLY A 75 -26.32 -38.69 31.09
N THR A 76 -26.21 -37.38 30.91
CA THR A 76 -26.79 -36.73 29.74
C THR A 76 -25.94 -37.23 28.59
N THR A 77 -26.42 -38.29 27.93
CA THR A 77 -26.02 -38.58 26.57
C THR A 77 -26.39 -37.35 25.77
N THR A 78 -25.44 -36.44 25.61
CA THR A 78 -25.46 -35.49 24.51
C THR A 78 -25.52 -36.36 23.27
N GLU A 79 -26.72 -36.51 22.68
CA GLU A 79 -26.82 -36.98 21.30
C GLU A 79 -25.82 -36.12 20.52
N ALA A 80 -24.78 -36.76 19.99
CA ALA A 80 -23.92 -36.12 19.03
C ALA A 80 -24.86 -35.61 17.94
N ALA A 81 -25.02 -34.29 17.84
CA ALA A 81 -25.77 -33.69 16.75
C ALA A 81 -25.21 -34.31 15.47
N GLU A 82 -26.07 -35.00 14.70
CA GLU A 82 -25.65 -35.61 13.45
C GLU A 82 -24.95 -34.54 12.62
N GLU A 83 -23.63 -34.70 12.45
CA GLU A 83 -22.87 -33.78 11.63
C GLU A 83 -23.49 -33.81 10.23
N THR A 84 -24.08 -32.68 9.82
CA THR A 84 -24.70 -32.58 8.50
C THR A 84 -23.63 -32.89 7.45
N PRO A 85 -23.79 -33.96 6.65
CA PRO A 85 -22.81 -34.32 5.65
C PRO A 85 -22.79 -33.26 4.54
N CYS A 86 -21.64 -33.05 3.92
CA CYS A 86 -21.55 -32.22 2.70
C CYS A 86 -22.25 -32.96 1.55
N THR A 87 -23.26 -32.34 0.96
CA THR A 87 -24.05 -32.87 -0.15
C THR A 87 -24.06 -31.87 -1.32
N PRO A 88 -24.45 -32.29 -2.54
CA PRO A 88 -24.50 -31.40 -3.69
C PRO A 88 -25.34 -30.13 -3.47
N GLU A 89 -26.39 -30.22 -2.65
CA GLU A 89 -27.33 -29.12 -2.40
C GLU A 89 -26.76 -28.03 -1.51
N ILE A 90 -25.68 -28.31 -0.78
CA ILE A 90 -25.08 -27.39 0.19
C ILE A 90 -23.63 -27.06 -0.15
N VAL A 91 -23.19 -27.28 -1.41
CA VAL A 91 -21.87 -26.84 -1.86
C VAL A 91 -21.77 -25.32 -1.73
N GLY A 92 -20.70 -24.84 -1.10
CA GLY A 92 -20.49 -23.44 -0.74
C GLY A 92 -20.96 -23.08 0.68
N ASP A 93 -21.84 -23.89 1.30
CA ASP A 93 -22.29 -23.64 2.66
C ASP A 93 -21.13 -23.77 3.66
N ALA A 94 -21.17 -22.93 4.68
CA ALA A 94 -20.20 -22.88 5.76
C ALA A 94 -20.70 -23.62 7.00
N ARG A 95 -19.79 -24.28 7.73
CA ARG A 95 -20.04 -24.74 9.09
C ARG A 95 -18.87 -24.42 10.02
N ALA A 96 -19.17 -24.28 11.30
CA ALA A 96 -18.16 -24.15 12.34
C ALA A 96 -17.33 -25.45 12.46
N CYS A 97 -16.07 -25.30 12.83
CA CYS A 97 -15.15 -26.37 13.19
C CYS A 97 -14.26 -25.90 14.35
N GLU A 98 -13.42 -26.79 14.88
CA GLU A 98 -12.55 -26.44 15.99
C GLU A 98 -11.56 -25.34 15.58
N GLY A 99 -11.78 -24.13 16.10
CA GLY A 99 -10.91 -22.97 15.85
C GLY A 99 -11.20 -22.21 14.55
N GLY A 100 -12.30 -22.48 13.84
CA GLY A 100 -12.56 -21.80 12.58
C GLY A 100 -13.85 -22.18 11.84
N THR A 101 -13.81 -22.02 10.52
CA THR A 101 -14.89 -22.32 9.58
C THR A 101 -14.38 -23.21 8.45
N GLN A 102 -15.18 -24.18 8.03
CA GLN A 102 -14.92 -25.01 6.85
C GLN A 102 -16.12 -24.94 5.90
N PHE A 103 -15.88 -25.21 4.62
CA PHE A 103 -16.89 -25.08 3.56
C PHE A 103 -17.13 -26.42 2.87
N CYS A 104 -18.37 -26.67 2.45
CA CYS A 104 -18.71 -27.86 1.69
C CYS A 104 -18.25 -27.70 0.24
N ALA A 105 -17.32 -28.56 -0.18
CA ALA A 105 -16.63 -28.51 -1.46
C ALA A 105 -16.93 -29.72 -2.33
N THR A 106 -16.58 -29.60 -3.61
CA THR A 106 -16.72 -30.69 -4.58
C THR A 106 -15.46 -30.82 -5.42
N ASP A 107 -15.01 -32.05 -5.63
CA ASP A 107 -13.92 -32.37 -6.54
C ASP A 107 -14.49 -32.83 -7.91
N PHE A 108 -14.38 -31.96 -8.93
CA PHE A 108 -14.84 -32.22 -10.29
C PHE A 108 -13.82 -33.01 -11.16
N GLY A 109 -12.67 -33.41 -10.61
CA GLY A 109 -11.64 -34.14 -11.35
C GLY A 109 -12.02 -35.56 -11.78
N HIS A 110 -13.23 -36.02 -11.44
CA HIS A 110 -13.65 -37.41 -11.55
C HIS A 110 -15.07 -37.55 -12.13
N LEU A 111 -15.35 -38.71 -12.74
CA LEU A 111 -16.68 -39.07 -13.26
C LEU A 111 -17.75 -39.19 -12.17
N ASP A 112 -17.34 -39.22 -10.90
CA ASP A 112 -18.18 -39.26 -9.72
C ASP A 112 -17.71 -38.14 -8.77
N PRO A 113 -18.40 -36.98 -8.73
CA PRO A 113 -17.98 -35.84 -7.92
C PRO A 113 -18.05 -36.19 -6.44
N LYS A 114 -16.95 -35.92 -5.73
CA LYS A 114 -16.89 -36.15 -4.28
C LYS A 114 -17.20 -34.87 -3.54
N PHE A 115 -18.17 -34.96 -2.64
CA PHE A 115 -18.57 -33.88 -1.73
C PHE A 115 -17.92 -34.11 -0.38
N PHE A 116 -17.25 -33.08 0.15
CA PHE A 116 -16.53 -33.15 1.41
C PHE A 116 -16.47 -31.78 2.08
N TRP A 117 -16.30 -31.78 3.40
CA TRP A 117 -15.97 -30.56 4.12
C TRP A 117 -14.47 -30.29 4.02
N GLY A 118 -14.12 -29.09 3.54
CA GLY A 118 -12.75 -28.62 3.37
C GLY A 118 -11.98 -28.46 4.70
N PRO A 119 -10.76 -27.91 4.66
CA PRO A 119 -9.99 -27.66 5.87
C PRO A 119 -10.69 -26.66 6.81
N CYS A 120 -10.41 -26.77 8.11
CA CYS A 120 -10.87 -25.80 9.10
C CYS A 120 -9.99 -24.56 9.09
N LEU A 121 -10.53 -23.44 8.60
CA LEU A 121 -9.81 -22.19 8.44
C LEU A 121 -10.08 -21.26 9.61
N ALA A 122 -9.03 -20.88 10.34
CA ALA A 122 -9.15 -19.95 11.47
C ALA A 122 -9.65 -18.56 11.04
N ALA A 123 -9.27 -18.12 9.84
CA ALA A 123 -9.72 -16.89 9.22
C ALA A 123 -9.80 -17.11 7.69
N PRO A 124 -10.95 -17.53 7.14
CA PRO A 124 -11.12 -17.63 5.70
C PRO A 124 -10.98 -16.26 5.05
N VAL A 125 -10.36 -16.21 3.87
CA VAL A 125 -10.06 -14.94 3.16
C VAL A 125 -11.32 -14.25 2.60
N CYS A 126 -12.39 -15.01 2.37
CA CYS A 126 -13.69 -14.55 1.90
C CYS A 126 -14.78 -15.61 2.13
N GLN A 127 -16.04 -15.24 1.88
CA GLN A 127 -17.17 -16.18 1.90
C GLN A 127 -17.55 -16.61 0.47
N PRO A 128 -17.67 -17.92 0.14
CA PRO A 128 -18.07 -18.35 -1.20
C PRO A 128 -19.36 -17.66 -1.69
N GLY A 129 -19.31 -17.12 -2.91
CA GLY A 129 -20.38 -16.32 -3.51
C GLY A 129 -20.39 -14.84 -3.12
N GLU A 130 -19.47 -14.38 -2.26
CA GLU A 130 -19.25 -12.96 -2.00
C GLU A 130 -18.67 -12.27 -3.25
N GLU A 131 -19.15 -11.06 -3.55
CA GLU A 131 -18.67 -10.24 -4.67
C GLU A 131 -18.09 -8.92 -4.14
N GLN A 132 -16.93 -8.53 -4.67
CA GLN A 132 -16.31 -7.23 -4.43
C GLN A 132 -15.85 -6.64 -5.77
N GLY A 133 -16.60 -5.69 -6.31
CA GLY A 133 -16.33 -5.18 -7.66
C GLY A 133 -16.42 -6.30 -8.70
N CYS A 134 -15.30 -6.64 -9.34
CA CYS A 134 -15.16 -7.78 -10.26
C CYS A 134 -14.46 -8.99 -9.64
N LEU A 135 -14.18 -8.97 -8.34
CA LEU A 135 -13.76 -10.17 -7.62
C LEU A 135 -14.98 -10.97 -7.20
N THR A 136 -14.91 -12.29 -7.39
CA THR A 136 -15.87 -13.23 -6.80
C THR A 136 -15.11 -14.19 -5.90
N CYS A 137 -15.62 -14.41 -4.70
CA CYS A 137 -15.09 -15.45 -3.83
C CYS A 137 -15.60 -16.80 -4.31
N GLU A 138 -14.70 -17.63 -4.82
CA GLU A 138 -15.01 -19.00 -5.24
C GLU A 138 -14.39 -20.01 -4.29
N LEU A 139 -14.89 -21.24 -4.33
CA LEU A 139 -14.35 -22.33 -3.53
C LEU A 139 -13.41 -23.18 -4.38
N ARG A 140 -12.15 -23.30 -3.95
CA ARG A 140 -11.16 -24.16 -4.60
C ARG A 140 -11.53 -25.63 -4.49
N ALA A 141 -10.89 -26.45 -5.33
CA ALA A 141 -11.09 -27.90 -5.34
C ALA A 141 -10.67 -28.59 -4.02
N ASP A 142 -9.86 -27.94 -3.17
CA ASP A 142 -9.49 -28.40 -1.83
C ASP A 142 -10.44 -27.91 -0.72
N GLY A 143 -11.42 -27.07 -1.06
CA GLY A 143 -12.39 -26.51 -0.13
C GLY A 143 -11.92 -25.26 0.62
N GLU A 144 -10.83 -24.62 0.18
CA GLU A 144 -10.47 -23.28 0.64
C GLU A 144 -11.10 -22.21 -0.25
N PRO A 145 -11.74 -21.16 0.33
CA PRO A 145 -12.25 -20.05 -0.46
C PRO A 145 -11.10 -19.17 -0.97
N GLU A 146 -11.24 -18.63 -2.17
CA GLU A 146 -10.29 -17.69 -2.75
C GLU A 146 -11.00 -16.57 -3.51
N TRP A 147 -10.37 -15.39 -3.56
CA TRP A 147 -10.78 -14.34 -4.48
C TRP A 147 -10.33 -14.69 -5.88
N VAL A 148 -11.28 -14.89 -6.79
CA VAL A 148 -11.01 -15.02 -8.22
C VAL A 148 -11.18 -13.66 -8.87
N ASP A 149 -10.14 -13.25 -9.58
CA ASP A 149 -10.08 -11.97 -10.28
C ASP A 149 -10.69 -12.08 -11.68
N TYR A 150 -11.88 -11.50 -11.87
CA TYR A 150 -12.50 -11.31 -13.18
C TYR A 150 -12.35 -9.89 -13.72
N CYS A 151 -11.51 -9.08 -13.09
CA CYS A 151 -11.16 -7.75 -13.54
C CYS A 151 -10.21 -7.79 -14.74
N ASP A 152 -9.47 -8.89 -14.91
CA ASP A 152 -8.65 -9.16 -16.09
C ASP A 152 -9.48 -9.83 -17.21
N ASP A 153 -9.96 -9.03 -18.16
CA ASP A 153 -10.59 -9.51 -19.40
C ASP A 153 -9.57 -9.91 -20.49
N GLY A 154 -8.31 -10.12 -20.10
CA GLY A 154 -7.22 -10.58 -20.96
C GLY A 154 -6.26 -9.47 -21.38
N GLY A 155 -6.04 -8.47 -20.53
CA GLY A 155 -5.22 -7.30 -20.86
C GLY A 155 -5.14 -6.19 -19.81
N THR A 156 -5.36 -6.43 -18.52
CA THR A 156 -5.15 -5.40 -17.50
C THR A 156 -3.68 -5.28 -17.07
N THR A 157 -3.28 -4.08 -16.67
CA THR A 157 -1.99 -3.84 -15.99
C THR A 157 -2.26 -3.44 -14.55
N THR A 158 -1.36 -3.83 -13.65
CA THR A 158 -1.52 -3.71 -12.19
C THR A 158 -0.50 -2.77 -11.53
N PRO A 159 -0.30 -1.52 -12.01
CA PRO A 159 0.65 -0.61 -11.38
C PRO A 159 0.19 -0.15 -9.98
N LEU A 160 1.14 0.06 -9.07
CA LEU A 160 0.85 0.61 -7.73
C LEU A 160 0.74 2.14 -7.74
N VAL A 161 -0.26 2.70 -7.05
CA VAL A 161 -0.40 4.13 -6.74
C VAL A 161 -0.34 4.40 -5.24
N PHE A 162 0.06 5.62 -4.87
CA PHE A 162 -0.03 6.14 -3.51
C PHE A 162 -1.27 6.99 -3.33
N ASN A 163 -2.14 6.62 -2.39
CA ASN A 163 -3.27 7.42 -1.96
C ASN A 163 -3.05 7.96 -0.55
N PHE A 164 -2.85 9.28 -0.47
CA PHE A 164 -2.63 9.98 0.81
C PHE A 164 -3.94 10.38 1.51
N GLY A 165 -5.08 10.27 0.81
CA GLY A 165 -6.41 10.62 1.30
C GLY A 165 -7.33 9.40 1.40
N ALA A 166 -8.59 9.65 1.72
CA ALA A 166 -9.66 8.65 1.73
C ALA A 166 -10.51 8.66 0.45
N ASP A 167 -10.24 9.62 -0.44
CA ASP A 167 -10.94 9.71 -1.72
C ASP A 167 -10.50 8.57 -2.65
N PRO A 168 -11.38 8.11 -3.54
CA PRO A 168 -11.03 7.10 -4.54
C PRO A 168 -10.00 7.64 -5.53
N VAL A 169 -9.29 6.75 -6.21
CA VAL A 169 -8.38 7.14 -7.29
C VAL A 169 -9.22 7.80 -8.39
N ARG A 170 -8.80 8.99 -8.81
CA ARG A 170 -9.42 9.71 -9.92
C ARG A 170 -8.60 9.50 -11.15
N TYR A 171 -9.24 9.02 -12.21
CA TYR A 171 -8.60 8.82 -13.49
C TYR A 171 -9.03 9.85 -14.52
N HIS A 172 -8.17 10.06 -15.50
CA HIS A 172 -8.44 10.87 -16.68
C HIS A 172 -7.95 10.17 -17.93
N SER A 173 -8.63 10.45 -19.04
CA SER A 173 -8.34 9.86 -20.34
C SER A 173 -7.73 10.92 -21.24
N THR A 174 -6.56 10.64 -21.78
CA THR A 174 -5.88 11.50 -22.75
C THR A 174 -5.53 10.70 -24.00
N ALA A 175 -5.25 11.38 -25.11
CA ALA A 175 -4.79 10.72 -26.33
C ALA A 175 -3.31 10.29 -26.26
N ALA A 176 -2.61 10.65 -25.19
CA ALA A 176 -1.25 10.19 -24.94
C ALA A 176 -1.28 8.68 -24.60
N SER A 177 -0.17 7.99 -24.84
CA SER A 177 -0.02 6.56 -24.55
C SER A 177 1.23 6.33 -23.74
N PHE A 178 1.19 5.34 -22.85
CA PHE A 178 2.35 4.85 -22.11
C PHE A 178 2.33 3.33 -22.18
N ASP A 179 3.49 2.72 -22.44
CA ASP A 179 3.60 1.27 -22.50
C ASP A 179 3.61 0.70 -21.08
N LEU A 180 2.45 0.25 -20.58
CA LEU A 180 2.33 -0.37 -19.27
C LEU A 180 2.69 -1.86 -19.27
N GLY A 181 3.02 -2.47 -20.42
CA GLY A 181 3.29 -3.89 -20.56
C GLY A 181 2.51 -4.55 -21.71
N PRO A 182 2.34 -5.89 -21.71
CA PRO A 182 1.69 -6.62 -22.81
C PRO A 182 0.20 -6.30 -23.00
N ALA A 183 -0.39 -5.58 -22.05
CA ALA A 183 -1.71 -4.96 -22.18
C ALA A 183 -1.76 -3.90 -23.29
N CYS A 184 -2.97 -3.44 -23.61
CA CYS A 184 -3.19 -2.31 -24.52
C CYS A 184 -2.48 -1.01 -24.03
N GLY A 185 -1.90 -0.25 -24.95
CA GLY A 185 -1.23 1.03 -24.62
C GLY A 185 -2.16 2.21 -24.35
N ALA A 186 -3.48 2.00 -24.37
CA ALA A 186 -4.51 2.99 -24.12
C ALA A 186 -5.29 2.63 -22.86
N THR A 187 -4.86 3.19 -21.75
CA THR A 187 -5.51 3.08 -20.44
C THR A 187 -5.88 4.47 -19.93
N ASP A 188 -6.78 4.51 -18.95
CA ASP A 188 -6.97 5.70 -18.13
C ASP A 188 -5.78 5.91 -17.18
N TRP A 189 -5.58 7.16 -16.73
CA TRP A 189 -4.40 7.58 -15.99
C TRP A 189 -4.77 8.29 -14.68
N PRO A 190 -4.16 7.97 -13.54
CA PRO A 190 -4.47 8.60 -12.27
C PRO A 190 -4.02 10.06 -12.29
N THR A 191 -4.82 10.93 -11.68
CA THR A 191 -4.43 12.33 -11.45
C THR A 191 -3.20 12.43 -10.56
N ALA A 192 -2.45 13.53 -10.68
CA ALA A 192 -1.26 13.82 -9.85
C ALA A 192 -1.47 13.74 -8.33
N THR A 193 -2.71 13.75 -7.83
CA THR A 193 -3.00 13.56 -6.39
C THR A 193 -2.75 12.12 -5.91
N THR A 194 -2.69 11.17 -6.83
CA THR A 194 -2.47 9.74 -6.60
C THR A 194 -1.33 9.26 -7.48
N PRO A 195 -0.08 9.58 -7.14
CA PRO A 195 1.08 9.30 -7.98
C PRO A 195 1.38 7.80 -8.07
N TRP A 196 2.00 7.39 -9.17
CA TRP A 196 2.54 6.05 -9.33
C TRP A 196 3.71 5.79 -8.39
N LEU A 197 3.87 4.56 -7.92
CA LEU A 197 5.14 4.07 -7.39
C LEU A 197 6.02 3.60 -8.55
N ALA A 198 7.21 4.20 -8.64
CA ALA A 198 8.14 3.94 -9.72
C ALA A 198 9.56 3.64 -9.23
N PHE A 199 10.34 3.02 -10.09
CA PHE A 199 11.74 2.72 -9.90
C PHE A 199 12.43 2.77 -11.26
N ASP A 200 13.27 3.79 -11.47
CA ASP A 200 14.12 3.90 -12.66
C ASP A 200 15.12 2.73 -12.66
N ARG A 201 14.84 1.73 -13.50
CA ARG A 201 15.56 0.44 -13.49
C ARG A 201 16.82 0.52 -14.33
N ASP A 202 16.78 1.27 -15.42
CA ASP A 202 17.89 1.40 -16.36
C ASP A 202 18.76 2.64 -16.13
N GLY A 203 18.36 3.52 -15.20
CA GLY A 203 19.12 4.69 -14.80
C GLY A 203 19.04 5.84 -15.81
N SER A 204 17.96 5.90 -16.60
CA SER A 204 17.74 6.93 -17.61
C SER A 204 17.45 8.31 -17.00
N GLY A 205 17.02 8.37 -15.74
CA GLY A 205 16.53 9.57 -15.07
C GLY A 205 15.05 9.87 -15.38
N ALA A 206 14.37 8.96 -16.08
CA ALA A 206 12.95 9.01 -16.39
C ALA A 206 12.32 7.63 -16.16
N ILE A 207 11.00 7.60 -16.09
CA ILE A 207 10.14 6.42 -16.12
C ILE A 207 9.51 6.35 -17.52
N GLU A 208 9.93 5.37 -18.30
CA GLU A 208 9.63 5.30 -19.73
C GLU A 208 8.79 4.08 -20.13
N ALA A 209 8.64 3.09 -19.24
CA ALA A 209 7.68 2.00 -19.44
C ALA A 209 7.21 1.34 -18.13
N GLY A 210 6.20 0.48 -18.24
CA GLY A 210 5.54 -0.23 -17.15
C GLY A 210 6.45 -1.15 -16.36
N ARG A 211 7.56 -1.63 -16.95
CA ARG A 211 8.62 -2.36 -16.23
C ARG A 211 9.27 -1.55 -15.11
N GLU A 212 9.17 -0.22 -15.18
CA GLU A 212 9.70 0.75 -14.21
C GLU A 212 8.63 1.24 -13.23
N LEU A 213 7.38 0.84 -13.44
CA LEU A 213 6.34 0.86 -12.42
C LEU A 213 6.33 -0.49 -11.70
N PHE A 214 5.82 -0.52 -10.46
CA PHE A 214 5.59 -1.79 -9.77
C PHE A 214 4.24 -2.34 -10.17
N GLY A 215 4.21 -3.51 -10.80
CA GLY A 215 2.99 -4.14 -11.31
C GLY A 215 3.30 -5.43 -12.07
N SER A 216 2.29 -5.99 -12.74
CA SER A 216 2.41 -7.24 -13.53
C SER A 216 3.42 -7.19 -14.67
N ALA A 217 3.83 -5.99 -15.10
CA ALA A 217 4.91 -5.81 -16.08
C ALA A 217 6.33 -5.83 -15.47
N THR A 218 6.46 -5.91 -14.15
CA THR A 218 7.77 -6.02 -13.49
C THR A 218 8.32 -7.43 -13.65
N VAL A 219 9.58 -7.53 -14.11
CA VAL A 219 10.34 -8.78 -14.13
C VAL A 219 10.96 -9.02 -12.75
N LEU A 220 10.60 -10.14 -12.13
CA LEU A 220 11.14 -10.61 -10.85
C LEU A 220 12.58 -11.15 -11.00
N ARG A 221 13.31 -11.33 -9.89
CA ARG A 221 14.65 -11.99 -9.90
C ARG A 221 14.63 -13.40 -10.47
N SER A 222 13.48 -14.09 -10.43
CA SER A 222 13.28 -15.40 -11.06
C SER A 222 13.33 -15.35 -12.60
N GLY A 223 13.17 -14.15 -13.18
CA GLY A 223 13.00 -13.94 -14.62
C GLY A 223 11.55 -14.02 -15.09
N GLY A 224 10.62 -14.41 -14.22
CA GLY A 224 9.17 -14.35 -14.48
C GLY A 224 8.62 -12.93 -14.27
N LEU A 225 7.40 -12.70 -14.76
CA LEU A 225 6.64 -11.49 -14.44
C LEU A 225 6.03 -11.61 -13.03
N ALA A 226 5.79 -10.48 -12.39
CA ALA A 226 5.06 -10.43 -11.13
C ALA A 226 3.56 -10.70 -11.36
N ASP A 227 2.90 -11.34 -10.38
CA ASP A 227 1.45 -11.52 -10.42
C ASP A 227 0.73 -10.17 -10.22
N ASN A 228 1.26 -9.33 -9.32
CA ASN A 228 0.78 -7.97 -9.06
C ASN A 228 1.90 -7.06 -8.56
N GLY A 229 1.59 -5.79 -8.33
CA GLY A 229 2.52 -4.76 -7.89
C GLY A 229 3.11 -5.00 -6.50
N PHE A 230 2.39 -5.62 -5.58
CA PHE A 230 2.93 -5.97 -4.27
C PHE A 230 3.97 -7.10 -4.35
N THR A 231 3.72 -8.11 -5.19
CA THR A 231 4.71 -9.16 -5.49
C THR A 231 5.97 -8.56 -6.11
N ALA A 232 5.82 -7.59 -7.02
CA ALA A 232 6.95 -6.85 -7.58
C ALA A 232 7.72 -6.04 -6.51
N LEU A 233 7.01 -5.39 -5.59
CA LEU A 233 7.62 -4.55 -4.55
C LEU A 233 8.36 -5.38 -3.49
N ALA A 234 7.84 -6.56 -3.15
CA ALA A 234 8.43 -7.48 -2.17
C ALA A 234 9.85 -7.94 -2.54
N GLU A 235 10.25 -7.85 -3.81
CA GLU A 235 11.63 -8.14 -4.23
C GLU A 235 12.67 -7.20 -3.61
N LEU A 236 12.23 -6.03 -3.14
CA LEU A 236 13.06 -5.04 -2.46
C LEU A 236 13.18 -5.24 -0.95
N ASP A 237 12.35 -6.11 -0.33
CA ASP A 237 12.38 -6.41 1.10
C ASP A 237 13.57 -7.34 1.41
N GLN A 238 14.69 -6.73 1.81
CA GLN A 238 15.94 -7.46 1.98
C GLN A 238 16.04 -8.09 3.38
N ASP A 239 15.53 -7.41 4.40
CA ASP A 239 15.55 -7.91 5.78
C ASP A 239 14.35 -8.83 6.10
N ARG A 240 13.37 -8.91 5.18
CA ARG A 240 12.17 -9.77 5.23
C ARG A 240 11.26 -9.44 6.40
N ASP A 241 11.15 -8.16 6.74
CA ASP A 241 10.30 -7.70 7.83
C ASP A 241 8.88 -7.31 7.39
N GLY A 242 8.55 -7.51 6.10
CA GLY A 242 7.20 -7.37 5.55
C GLY A 242 6.83 -5.94 5.17
N LYS A 243 7.82 -5.04 5.08
CA LYS A 243 7.65 -3.67 4.59
C LYS A 243 8.91 -3.22 3.86
N ILE A 244 8.76 -2.24 2.96
CA ILE A 244 9.89 -1.54 2.39
C ILE A 244 10.14 -0.28 3.21
N SER A 245 11.35 -0.15 3.76
CA SER A 245 11.74 0.96 4.63
C SER A 245 13.21 1.36 4.43
N ALA A 246 13.70 2.31 5.24
CA ALA A 246 15.11 2.71 5.19
C ALA A 246 16.12 1.59 5.51
N SER A 247 15.66 0.45 6.07
CA SER A 247 16.47 -0.76 6.22
C SER A 247 16.78 -1.44 4.89
N ASP A 248 15.98 -1.19 3.85
CA ASP A 248 16.12 -1.79 2.53
C ASP A 248 16.94 -0.90 1.59
N PRO A 249 18.03 -1.41 0.98
CA PRO A 249 18.85 -0.60 0.07
C PRO A 249 18.08 -0.04 -1.14
N GLY A 250 17.01 -0.71 -1.55
CA GLY A 250 16.15 -0.29 -2.66
C GLY A 250 15.26 0.92 -2.32
N PHE A 251 14.96 1.17 -1.04
CA PHE A 251 13.99 2.18 -0.62
C PHE A 251 14.37 3.60 -1.04
N ALA A 252 15.65 3.95 -0.93
CA ALA A 252 16.15 5.28 -1.28
C ALA A 252 16.08 5.59 -2.79
N ARG A 253 15.82 4.57 -3.63
CA ARG A 253 15.68 4.70 -5.09
C ARG A 253 14.23 4.78 -5.56
N LEU A 254 13.26 4.56 -4.68
CA LEU A 254 11.85 4.64 -5.03
C LEU A 254 11.44 6.08 -5.31
N LEU A 255 10.61 6.24 -6.32
CA LEU A 255 10.09 7.51 -6.80
C LEU A 255 8.55 7.48 -6.77
N LEU A 256 7.95 8.62 -6.46
CA LEU A 256 6.57 8.94 -6.79
C LEU A 256 6.56 9.69 -8.12
N TRP A 257 5.78 9.20 -9.08
CA TRP A 257 5.54 9.91 -10.34
C TRP A 257 4.13 10.49 -10.35
N ALA A 258 4.06 11.81 -10.19
CA ALA A 258 2.83 12.59 -10.28
C ALA A 258 2.78 13.28 -11.66
N ASP A 259 2.07 12.68 -12.62
CA ASP A 259 1.87 13.29 -13.94
C ASP A 259 0.96 14.52 -13.82
N HIS A 260 1.57 15.69 -13.82
CA HIS A 260 0.94 16.95 -13.47
C HIS A 260 0.36 17.67 -14.69
N ASP A 261 0.92 17.42 -15.88
CA ASP A 261 0.42 18.00 -17.14
C ASP A 261 -0.37 16.99 -18.01
N ALA A 262 -0.49 15.75 -17.54
CA ALA A 262 -1.27 14.66 -18.14
C ALA A 262 -0.78 14.21 -19.52
N ASP A 263 0.52 14.38 -19.79
CA ASP A 263 1.15 14.03 -21.06
C ASP A 263 1.72 12.59 -21.10
N ARG A 264 1.69 11.88 -19.96
CA ARG A 264 2.20 10.52 -19.74
C ARG A 264 3.71 10.38 -19.97
N ARG A 265 4.48 11.46 -19.79
CA ARG A 265 5.94 11.46 -19.88
C ARG A 265 6.53 11.97 -18.60
N SER A 266 7.21 11.08 -17.89
CA SER A 266 7.91 11.47 -16.68
C SER A 266 9.01 12.48 -16.98
N THR A 267 9.03 13.52 -16.18
CA THR A 267 10.09 14.53 -16.19
C THR A 267 10.54 14.79 -14.75
N SER A 268 11.74 15.34 -14.58
CA SER A 268 12.36 15.47 -13.25
C SER A 268 11.56 16.33 -12.26
N TRP A 269 10.66 17.21 -12.73
CA TRP A 269 9.80 18.01 -11.86
C TRP A 269 8.55 17.26 -11.38
N GLU A 270 8.23 16.11 -12.00
CA GLU A 270 7.12 15.23 -11.63
C GLU A 270 7.56 14.03 -10.79
N LEU A 271 8.87 13.79 -10.70
CA LEU A 271 9.47 12.69 -9.96
C LEU A 271 9.93 13.16 -8.58
N THR A 272 9.34 12.59 -7.53
CA THR A 272 9.69 12.89 -6.14
C THR A 272 10.22 11.63 -5.46
N PRO A 273 11.45 11.61 -4.92
CA PRO A 273 11.91 10.49 -4.10
C PRO A 273 10.97 10.24 -2.91
N VAL A 274 10.65 8.98 -2.62
CA VAL A 274 9.72 8.65 -1.51
C VAL A 274 10.20 9.20 -0.16
N THR A 275 11.51 9.26 0.04
CA THR A 275 12.15 9.85 1.22
C THR A 275 11.90 11.36 1.32
N SER A 276 11.86 12.06 0.18
CA SER A 276 11.56 13.50 0.10
C SER A 276 10.07 13.78 0.29
N ALA A 277 9.21 12.84 -0.10
CA ALA A 277 7.76 12.87 0.19
C ALA A 277 7.43 12.50 1.65
N GLY A 278 8.43 12.22 2.48
CA GLY A 278 8.25 11.88 3.89
C GLY A 278 7.74 10.46 4.14
N ILE A 279 7.75 9.58 3.13
CA ILE A 279 7.41 8.16 3.30
C ILE A 279 8.42 7.51 4.24
N VAL A 280 7.91 6.75 5.21
CA VAL A 280 8.70 6.08 6.25
C VAL A 280 8.77 4.57 5.99
N ALA A 281 7.63 3.95 5.69
CA ALA A 281 7.54 2.53 5.37
C ALA A 281 6.33 2.22 4.51
N ILE A 282 6.46 1.23 3.62
CA ILE A 282 5.41 0.73 2.74
C ILE A 282 5.13 -0.73 3.13
N GLY A 283 3.94 -1.04 3.62
CA GLY A 283 3.58 -2.42 3.97
C GLY A 283 3.43 -3.31 2.74
N LEU A 284 3.82 -4.58 2.86
CA LEU A 284 3.67 -5.58 1.79
C LEU A 284 2.47 -6.51 1.98
N THR A 285 1.94 -6.61 3.21
CA THR A 285 0.70 -7.33 3.45
C THR A 285 -0.47 -6.50 2.98
N TYR A 286 -1.11 -6.94 1.89
CA TYR A 286 -2.29 -6.31 1.33
C TYR A 286 -3.56 -7.10 1.65
N ARG A 287 -4.70 -6.44 1.50
CA ARG A 287 -6.03 -7.03 1.48
C ARG A 287 -6.67 -6.75 0.12
N ASN A 288 -7.60 -7.61 -0.29
CA ASN A 288 -8.46 -7.31 -1.43
C ASN A 288 -9.65 -6.48 -0.96
N ASP A 289 -9.87 -5.34 -1.62
CA ASP A 289 -10.96 -4.40 -1.33
C ASP A 289 -11.31 -3.69 -2.64
N ALA A 290 -11.92 -4.49 -3.52
CA ALA A 290 -12.06 -4.19 -4.92
C ALA A 290 -13.14 -3.14 -5.20
N ARG A 291 -12.75 -2.11 -5.94
CA ARG A 291 -13.60 -1.01 -6.34
C ARG A 291 -13.33 -0.63 -7.79
N CYS A 292 -14.35 -0.76 -8.64
CA CYS A 292 -14.26 -0.36 -10.04
C CYS A 292 -15.04 0.91 -10.34
N ASP A 293 -14.55 1.70 -11.28
CA ASP A 293 -15.29 2.81 -11.87
C ASP A 293 -16.13 2.35 -13.08
N GLY A 294 -16.89 3.28 -13.67
CA GLY A 294 -17.73 2.98 -14.85
C GLY A 294 -16.95 2.71 -16.14
N ARG A 295 -15.61 2.74 -16.09
CA ARG A 295 -14.70 2.48 -17.20
C ARG A 295 -13.83 1.23 -16.97
N SER A 296 -14.20 0.44 -15.96
CA SER A 296 -13.51 -0.79 -15.56
C SER A 296 -12.10 -0.59 -15.03
N ASN A 297 -11.71 0.63 -14.62
CA ASN A 297 -10.52 0.78 -13.80
C ASN A 297 -10.85 0.32 -12.38
N CYS A 298 -10.11 -0.65 -11.87
CA CYS A 298 -10.37 -1.26 -10.57
C CYS A 298 -9.22 -1.06 -9.60
N GLU A 299 -9.51 -0.55 -8.41
CA GLU A 299 -8.60 -0.54 -7.28
C GLU A 299 -8.80 -1.85 -6.51
N ILE A 300 -7.83 -2.77 -6.44
CA ILE A 300 -8.04 -4.12 -5.87
C ILE A 300 -7.23 -4.34 -4.60
N GLU A 301 -5.93 -4.56 -4.72
CA GLU A 301 -5.08 -4.85 -3.57
C GLU A 301 -4.72 -3.55 -2.83
N ARG A 302 -4.87 -3.53 -1.50
CA ARG A 302 -4.57 -2.36 -0.67
C ARG A 302 -3.67 -2.72 0.50
N ALA A 303 -2.59 -1.97 0.66
CA ALA A 303 -1.72 -2.04 1.83
C ALA A 303 -1.48 -0.66 2.44
N ALA A 304 -1.22 -0.62 3.75
CA ALA A 304 -0.92 0.64 4.42
C ALA A 304 0.52 1.10 4.15
N PHE A 305 0.74 2.40 4.04
CA PHE A 305 2.06 3.01 4.19
C PHE A 305 2.03 4.08 5.28
N THR A 306 3.18 4.33 5.90
CA THR A 306 3.36 5.39 6.90
C THR A 306 4.21 6.51 6.30
N TYR A 307 3.84 7.76 6.61
CA TYR A 307 4.58 8.93 6.18
C TYR A 307 4.51 10.04 7.22
N ARG A 308 5.43 11.01 7.13
CA ARG A 308 5.41 12.24 7.93
C ARG A 308 4.86 13.36 7.07
N ASP A 309 3.81 14.02 7.55
CA ASP A 309 3.28 15.21 6.88
C ASP A 309 4.21 16.43 7.03
N ALA A 310 3.86 17.55 6.41
CA ALA A 310 4.64 18.79 6.46
C ALA A 310 4.85 19.35 7.89
N LEU A 311 4.06 18.91 8.86
CA LEU A 311 4.21 19.29 10.27
C LEU A 311 5.01 18.23 11.08
N GLY A 312 5.56 17.22 10.40
CA GLY A 312 6.33 16.13 11.01
C GLY A 312 5.47 15.06 11.70
N ARG A 313 4.14 15.13 11.57
CA ARG A 313 3.22 14.19 12.20
C ARG A 313 3.15 12.91 11.39
N GLU A 314 3.17 11.77 12.07
CA GLU A 314 2.98 10.48 11.43
C GLU A 314 1.53 10.32 10.96
N ARG A 315 1.38 9.86 9.72
CA ARG A 315 0.12 9.64 9.03
C ARG A 315 0.17 8.30 8.32
N VAL A 316 -1.00 7.76 8.04
CA VAL A 316 -1.19 6.54 7.27
C VAL A 316 -1.90 6.89 5.98
N GLY A 317 -1.43 6.33 4.86
CA GLY A 317 -2.15 6.30 3.59
C GLY A 317 -2.23 4.86 3.08
N GLU A 318 -2.76 4.69 1.87
CA GLU A 318 -2.87 3.39 1.22
C GLU A 318 -2.05 3.36 -0.07
N VAL A 319 -1.26 2.30 -0.24
CA VAL A 319 -0.79 1.88 -1.55
C VAL A 319 -1.87 0.99 -2.13
N ILE A 320 -2.22 1.25 -3.38
CA ILE A 320 -3.32 0.57 -4.07
C ILE A 320 -2.75 0.00 -5.37
N ASP A 321 -2.99 -1.27 -5.60
CA ASP A 321 -2.79 -1.89 -6.89
C ASP A 321 -4.02 -1.64 -7.77
N VAL A 322 -3.79 -0.97 -8.90
CA VAL A 322 -4.87 -0.59 -9.81
C VAL A 322 -4.81 -1.41 -11.07
N HIS A 323 -5.91 -2.08 -11.37
CA HIS A 323 -6.15 -2.88 -12.55
C HIS A 323 -6.78 -1.99 -13.61
N LEU A 324 -5.98 -1.61 -14.61
CA LEU A 324 -6.41 -0.68 -15.65
C LEU A 324 -6.90 -1.46 -16.87
N SER A 325 -8.17 -1.28 -17.21
CA SER A 325 -8.74 -1.84 -18.43
C SER A 325 -8.36 -1.05 -19.67
N CYS A 326 -8.36 -1.76 -20.79
CA CYS A 326 -8.27 -1.17 -22.12
C CYS A 326 -9.43 -0.24 -22.43
N GLN A 327 -9.10 0.93 -22.98
CA GLN A 327 -10.06 1.97 -23.34
C GLN A 327 -10.19 2.15 -24.86
#